data_AF-A0A1H4BXY5-F1
#
_entry.id   AF-A0A1H4BXY5-F1
#
_cell.length_a   1.000
_cell.length_b   1.000
_cell.length_c   1.000
_cell.angle_alpha   90.00
_cell.angle_beta   90.00
_cell.angle_gamma   90.00
#
_symmetry.space_group_name_H-M   'P 1'
#
loop_
_entity.id
_entity.type
_entity.pdbx_description
1 polymer ?
#
loop_
_entity_poly.entity_id
_entity_poly.type
_entity_poly.pdbx_seq_one_letter_code
_entity_poly.pdbx_strand_id
1 'polypeptide(L)' 'MLIEQDTVEVEVFRRSDSWRPSYYYWGDMVVLESVELSLSVESIYERVRNEDVIRFLADINP' A
#
# COMPACT_ATOMS: atom_id res chain seq x y z
N MET A 1 -11.24 0.88 24.85
CA MET A 1 -10.14 1.33 23.99
C MET A 1 -9.96 0.27 22.93
N LEU A 2 -10.32 0.59 21.69
CA LEU A 2 -10.17 -0.29 20.52
C LEU A 2 -8.92 0.21 19.78
N ILE A 3 -7.96 -0.67 19.55
CA ILE A 3 -6.80 -0.38 18.72
C ILE A 3 -7.03 -1.17 17.44
N GLU A 4 -7.14 -0.47 16.31
CA GLU A 4 -7.30 -1.03 14.96
C GLU A 4 -5.90 -1.14 14.34
N GLN A 5 -5.46 -2.37 14.07
CA GLN A 5 -4.09 -2.69 13.63
C GLN A 5 -4.05 -3.52 12.33
N ASP A 6 -5.16 -3.63 11.60
CA ASP A 6 -5.33 -4.58 10.47
C ASP A 6 -5.36 -3.95 9.07
N THR A 7 -5.29 -2.62 8.93
CA THR A 7 -5.58 -1.99 7.64
C THR A 7 -4.30 -1.69 6.86
N VAL A 8 -4.12 -2.42 5.75
CA VAL A 8 -3.12 -2.12 4.72
C VAL A 8 -3.56 -0.87 3.98
N GLU A 9 -2.82 0.24 4.18
CA GLU A 9 -3.13 1.55 3.62
C GLU A 9 -1.87 2.21 3.05
N VAL A 10 -1.97 2.69 1.82
CA VAL A 10 -0.94 3.50 1.15
C VAL A 10 -1.50 4.89 0.90
N GLU A 11 -0.92 5.88 1.56
CA GLU A 11 -1.19 7.29 1.27
C GLU A 11 -0.23 7.82 0.20
N VAL A 12 -0.77 8.43 -0.85
CA VAL A 12 0.02 9.04 -1.93
C VAL A 12 -0.29 10.53 -2.02
N PHE A 13 0.77 11.34 -1.96
CA PHE A 13 0.69 12.79 -2.12
C PHE A 13 1.27 13.18 -3.47
N ARG A 14 0.47 13.84 -4.31
CA ARG A 14 0.89 14.25 -5.65
C ARG A 14 0.82 15.77 -5.78
N ARG A 15 1.83 16.35 -6.44
CA ARG A 15 1.80 17.78 -6.80
C ARG A 15 0.62 18.12 -7.72
N SER A 16 0.26 17.21 -8.63
CA SER A 16 -0.90 17.37 -9.53
C SER A 16 -2.22 17.49 -8.77
N ASP A 17 -2.32 16.91 -7.58
CA ASP A 17 -3.49 16.99 -6.69
C ASP A 17 -3.26 17.91 -5.49
N SER A 18 -2.47 18.97 -5.67
CA SER A 18 -2.21 19.98 -4.62
C SER A 18 -1.70 19.40 -3.30
N TRP A 19 -0.98 18.28 -3.34
CA TRP A 19 -0.51 17.54 -2.17
C TRP A 19 -1.64 17.10 -1.23
N ARG A 20 -2.83 16.86 -1.77
CA ARG A 20 -3.91 16.20 -1.03
C ARG A 20 -3.61 14.70 -0.93
N PRO A 21 -3.97 14.07 0.20
CA PRO A 21 -3.79 12.63 0.34
C PRO A 21 -4.77 11.89 -0.57
N SER A 22 -4.25 10.94 -1.33
CA SER A 22 -5.01 9.87 -1.98
C SER A 22 -4.77 8.58 -1.23
N TYR A 23 -5.85 7.87 -0.90
CA TYR A 23 -5.82 6.64 -0.11
C TYR A 23 -6.01 5.43 -1.01
N TYR A 24 -5.16 4.42 -0.83
CA TYR A 24 -5.22 3.15 -1.55
C TYR A 24 -5.13 2.00 -0.55
N TYR A 25 -5.96 0.99 -0.76
CA TYR A 25 -6.10 -0.17 0.12
C TYR A 25 -5.72 -1.46 -0.59
N TRP A 26 -5.77 -2.58 0.12
CA TRP A 26 -5.55 -3.91 -0.46
C TRP A 26 -6.38 -4.11 -1.75
N GLY A 27 -5.76 -4.63 -2.82
CA GLY A 27 -6.37 -4.76 -4.15
C GLY A 27 -6.33 -3.52 -5.03
N ASP A 28 -6.02 -2.34 -4.49
CA ASP A 28 -5.94 -1.12 -5.28
C ASP A 28 -4.63 -1.01 -6.05
N MET A 29 -4.67 -0.22 -7.13
CA MET A 29 -3.53 0.08 -7.99
C MET A 29 -3.11 1.55 -7.84
N VAL A 30 -1.84 1.74 -7.46
CA VAL A 30 -1.19 3.04 -7.40
C VAL A 30 -0.49 3.30 -8.73
N VAL A 31 -0.90 4.38 -9.40
CA VAL A 31 -0.23 4.87 -10.62
C VAL A 31 0.83 5.92 -10.26
N LEU A 32 2.05 5.67 -10.70
CA LEU A 32 3.20 6.56 -10.65
C LEU A 32 3.41 7.18 -12.04
N GLU A 33 2.63 8.22 -12.34
CA GLU A 33 2.54 8.84 -13.67
C GLU A 33 3.89 9.29 -14.23
N SER A 34 4.80 9.79 -13.39
CA SER A 34 6.10 10.30 -13.83
C SER A 34 7.04 9.24 -14.41
N VAL A 35 6.77 7.97 -14.13
CA VAL A 35 7.57 6.82 -14.60
C VAL A 35 6.71 5.79 -15.35
N GLU A 36 5.46 6.14 -15.69
CA GLU A 36 4.50 5.27 -16.38
C GLU A 36 4.37 3.87 -15.75
N LEU A 37 4.48 3.81 -14.43
CA LEU A 37 4.44 2.56 -13.67
C LEU A 37 3.15 2.47 -12.87
N SER A 38 2.52 1.30 -12.88
CA SER A 38 1.40 0.98 -12.00
C SER A 38 1.79 -0.16 -11.09
N LEU A 39 1.60 0.03 -9.78
CA LEU A 39 1.94 -0.95 -8.76
C LEU A 39 0.69 -1.24 -7.94
N SER A 40 0.42 -2.52 -7.67
CA SER A 40 -0.60 -2.89 -6.69
C SER A 40 -0.09 -2.58 -5.29
N VAL A 41 -1.01 -2.35 -4.35
CA VAL A 41 -0.66 -2.11 -2.95
C VAL A 41 0.16 -3.28 -2.39
N GLU A 42 -0.18 -4.53 -2.71
CA GLU A 42 0.57 -5.73 -2.32
C GLU A 42 2.02 -5.68 -2.80
N SER A 43 2.24 -5.33 -4.07
CA SER A 43 3.57 -5.16 -4.67
C SER A 43 4.41 -4.08 -3.99
N ILE A 44 3.78 -3.04 -3.45
CA ILE A 44 4.45 -2.01 -2.66
C ILE A 44 4.91 -2.63 -1.34
N TYR A 45 4.02 -3.35 -0.64
CA TYR A 45 4.34 -3.99 0.63
C TYR A 45 5.36 -5.14 0.53
N GLU A 46 5.34 -5.96 -0.52
CA GLU A 46 6.34 -7.03 -0.76
C GLU A 46 7.78 -6.49 -0.82
N ARG A 47 7.94 -5.27 -1.34
CA ARG A 47 9.24 -4.60 -1.46
C ARG A 47 9.68 -3.92 -0.16
N VAL A 48 8.74 -3.68 0.75
CA VAL A 48 9.06 -3.23 2.10
C VAL A 48 9.40 -4.49 2.90
N ARG A 49 10.67 -4.65 3.29
CA ARG A 49 11.05 -5.69 4.28
C ARG A 49 10.48 -5.31 5.65
N ASN A 50 9.19 -5.50 5.83
CA ASN A 50 8.51 -5.34 7.09
C ASN A 50 8.14 -6.72 7.61
N GLU A 51 8.57 -7.07 8.83
CA GLU A 51 8.33 -8.40 9.41
C GLU A 51 6.83 -8.74 9.47
N ASP A 52 5.98 -7.72 9.57
CA ASP A 52 4.52 -7.86 9.59
C ASP A 52 3.94 -8.29 8.23
N VAL A 53 4.51 -7.79 7.12
CA VAL A 53 4.13 -8.22 5.75
C VAL A 53 4.53 -9.66 5.52
N ILE A 54 5.70 -10.05 6.02
CA ILE A 54 6.19 -11.43 5.91
C ILE A 54 5.24 -12.39 6.66
N ARG A 55 4.76 -12.01 7.86
CA ARG A 55 3.78 -12.79 8.62
C ARG A 55 2.43 -12.88 7.88
N PHE A 56 1.93 -11.75 7.38
CA PHE A 56 0.67 -11.72 6.63
C PHE A 56 0.70 -12.58 5.36
N LEU A 57 1.79 -12.50 4.57
CA LEU A 57 1.95 -13.33 3.37
C LEU A 57 2.06 -14.83 3.69
N ALA A 58 2.62 -15.20 4.85
CA ALA A 58 2.68 -16.58 5.29
C ALA A 58 1.30 -17.14 5.69
N ASP A 59 0.42 -16.30 6.25
CA ASP A 59 -0.93 -16.72 6.66
C ASP A 59 -1.89 -16.90 5.48
N ILE A 60 -1.63 -16.25 4.33
CA ILE A 60 -2.50 -16.34 3.14
C ILE A 60 -2.25 -17.63 2.32
N ASN A 61 -1.10 -18.28 2.48
CA ASN A 61 -0.75 -19.47 1.68
C ASN A 61 -0.51 -20.68 2.60
N PRO A 62 -1.54 -21.52 2.87
CA PRO A 62 -1.46 -22.63 3.82
C PRO A 62 -0.63 -23.83 3.34
#